data_AF-A0A969NM52-F1
#
_entry.id   AF-A0A969NM52-F1
#
_cell.length_a   1.000
_cell.length_b   1.000
_cell.length_c   1.000
_cell.angle_alpha   90.00
_cell.angle_beta   90.00
_cell.angle_gamma   90.00
#
_symmetry.space_group_name_H-M   'P 1'
#
loop_
_entity.id
_entity.type
_entity.pdbx_description
1 polymer ?
#
loop_
_entity_poly.entity_id
_entity_poly.type
_entity_poly.pdbx_seq_one_letter_code
_entity_poly.pdbx_strand_id
1 'polypeptide(L)' 'QITIEDDAEADRIFTILMGDRVAPRREFIETFGPKLNLTDLDI' A
#
# COMPACT_ATOMS: atom_id res chain seq x y z
N GLN A 1 -9.92 5.20 16.23
CA GLN A 1 -8.72 5.67 16.94
C GLN A 1 -7.54 5.13 16.17
N ILE A 2 -6.69 5.98 15.61
CA ILE A 2 -5.50 5.57 14.84
C ILE A 2 -4.40 5.29 15.85
N THR A 3 -3.85 4.08 15.84
CA THR A 3 -2.82 3.60 16.77
C THR A 3 -1.44 3.93 16.22
N ILE A 4 -0.48 4.29 17.08
CA ILE A 4 0.90 4.70 16.68
C ILE A 4 1.62 3.63 15.82
N GLU A 5 1.27 2.35 15.94
CA GLU A 5 1.78 1.28 15.07
C GLU A 5 1.36 1.45 13.60
N ASP A 6 0.17 2.01 13.37
CA ASP A 6 -0.42 2.29 12.06
C ASP A 6 0.35 3.44 11.37
N ASP A 7 0.77 4.45 12.11
CA ASP A 7 1.51 5.60 11.57
C ASP A 7 2.83 5.16 10.91
N ALA A 8 3.60 4.31 11.59
CA ALA A 8 4.86 3.82 11.06
C ALA A 8 4.66 2.88 9.85
N GLU A 9 3.53 2.17 9.79
CA GLU A 9 3.20 1.29 8.67
C GLU A 9 2.74 2.08 7.45
N ALA A 10 1.89 3.09 7.65
CA ALA A 10 1.45 4.00 6.61
C ALA A 10 2.66 4.67 5.94
N ASP A 11 3.61 5.21 6.71
CA ASP A 11 4.82 5.84 6.18
C ASP A 11 5.66 4.89 5.32
N ARG A 12 5.77 3.62 5.73
CA ARG A 12 6.46 2.58 4.95
C ARG A 12 5.75 2.33 3.62
N ILE A 13 4.43 2.18 3.65
CA ILE A 13 3.62 1.93 2.45
C ILE A 13 3.71 3.13 1.49
N PHE A 14 3.61 4.37 1.99
CA PHE A 14 3.80 5.57 1.18
C PHE A 14 5.18 5.63 0.54
N THR A 15 6.23 5.30 1.28
CA THR A 15 7.59 5.26 0.75
C THR A 15 7.74 4.23 -0.38
N ILE A 16 7.13 3.05 -0.25
CA ILE A 16 7.17 2.01 -1.28
C ILE A 16 6.41 2.45 -2.54
N LEU A 17 5.22 3.06 -2.38
CA LEU A 17 4.34 3.42 -3.49
C LEU A 17 4.75 4.72 -4.19
N MET A 18 5.21 5.71 -3.44
CA MET A 18 5.52 7.06 -3.93
C MET A 18 7.02 7.31 -4.10
N GLY A 19 7.86 6.35 -3.70
CA GLY A 19 9.30 6.39 -3.92
C GLY A 19 9.69 6.37 -5.39
N ASP A 20 10.96 6.71 -5.62
CA ASP A 20 11.65 6.70 -6.90
C ASP A 20 11.93 5.29 -7.44
N ARG A 21 12.09 4.30 -6.54
CA ARG A 21 12.39 2.92 -6.90
C ARG A 21 11.17 2.19 -7.47
N VAL A 22 11.27 1.79 -8.74
CA VAL A 22 10.18 1.11 -9.47
C VAL A 22 9.98 -0.35 -9.02
N ALA A 23 11.05 -1.08 -8.71
CA ALA A 23 10.96 -2.50 -8.39
C ALA A 23 10.12 -2.80 -7.12
N PRO A 24 10.35 -2.14 -5.97
CA PRO A 24 9.55 -2.35 -4.76
C PRO A 24 8.07 -2.01 -4.98
N ARG A 25 7.79 -0.94 -5.74
CA ARG A 25 6.42 -0.57 -6.09
C ARG A 25 5.73 -1.64 -6.93
N ARG A 26 6.43 -2.19 -7.91
CA ARG A 26 5.89 -3.26 -8.77
C ARG A 26 5.54 -4.50 -7.95
N GLU A 27 6.47 -4.96 -7.13
CA GLU A 27 6.27 -6.12 -6.26
C GLU A 27 5.07 -5.94 -5.32
N PHE A 28 4.93 -4.73 -4.73
CA PHE A 28 3.79 -4.39 -3.90
C PHE A 28 2.46 -4.51 -4.68
N ILE A 29 2.36 -3.88 -5.85
CA ILE A 29 1.12 -3.90 -6.66
C ILE A 29 0.79 -5.33 -7.12
N GLU A 30 1.78 -6.12 -7.54
CA GLU A 30 1.57 -7.50 -7.97
C GLU A 30 1.16 -8.42 -6.82
N THR A 31 1.62 -8.15 -5.60
CA THR A 31 1.29 -8.94 -4.41
C THR A 31 -0.12 -8.68 -3.88
N PHE A 32 -0.57 -7.42 -3.92
CA PHE A 32 -1.83 -7.00 -3.28
C PHE A 32 -2.95 -6.72 -4.29
N GLY A 33 -2.64 -6.22 -5.49
CA GLY A 33 -3.61 -5.87 -6.52
C GLY A 33 -4.57 -7.02 -6.88
N PRO A 34 -4.10 -8.26 -7.11
CA PRO A 34 -4.98 -9.39 -7.40
C PRO A 34 -5.92 -9.78 -6.25
N LYS A 35 -5.61 -9.37 -5.02
CA LYS A 35 -6.43 -9.63 -3.82
C LYS A 35 -7.51 -8.57 -3.61
N LEU A 36 -7.46 -7.47 -4.36
CA LEU A 36 -8.40 -6.37 -4.28
C LEU A 36 -9.49 -6.57 -5.33
N ASN A 37 -10.74 -6.61 -4.90
CA ASN A 37 -11.89 -6.52 -5.79
C ASN A 37 -12.41 -5.08 -5.77
N LEU A 38 -12.54 -4.47 -6.95
CA LEU A 38 -12.93 -3.07 -7.08
C LEU A 38 -14.36 -2.81 -6.61
N THR A 39 -15.23 -3.83 -6.61
CA THR A 39 -16.61 -3.71 -6.11
C THR A 39 -16.70 -3.63 -4.59
N ASP A 40 -15.62 -3.97 -3.89
CA ASP A 40 -15.55 -3.99 -2.42
C ASP A 40 -15.06 -2.64 -1.87
N LEU A 41 -14.76 -1.68 -2.76
CA LEU A 41 -14.37 -0.34 -2.38
C LEU A 41 -15.63 0.51 -2.13
N ASP A 42 -15.79 0.98 -0.89
CA ASP A 42 -16.81 1.95 -0.50
C ASP A 42 -16.44 3.34 -1.06
N ILE A 43 -16.67 3.56 -2.36
CA ILE A 43 -16.51 4.84 -3.05
C ILE A 43 -17.85 5.51 -3.39
#